data_AF-A0A3D2EN74-F1
#
_entry.id   AF-A0A3D2EN74-F1
#
_cell.length_a   1.000
_cell.length_b   1.000
_cell.length_c   1.000
_cell.angle_alpha   90.00
_cell.angle_beta   90.00
_cell.angle_gamma   90.00
#
_symmetry.space_group_name_H-M   'P 1'
#
loop_
_entity.id
_entity.type
_entity.pdbx_description
1 polymer ?
#
loop_
_entity_poly.entity_id
_entity_poly.type
_entity_poly.pdbx_seq_one_letter_code
_entity_poly.pdbx_strand_id
1 'polypeptide(L)'
;MIARENAVSAEVPPRCVACLSAPPPYDWMRASFTYNASSEALVLALKYRNRLDVVPSLSRWMALVSGGLIAEQDLLMPSVMSYARTA
;
A
#
# COMPACT_ATOMS: atom_id res chain seq x y z
N MET A 1 2.74 5.90 26.87
CA MET A 1 1.30 6.09 26.64
C MET A 1 1.09 6.38 25.15
N ILE A 2 1.04 5.33 24.33
CA ILE A 2 0.76 5.46 22.89
C ILE A 2 -0.69 5.04 22.71
N ALA A 3 -1.51 5.94 22.18
CA ALA A 3 -2.94 5.78 21.97
C ALA A 3 -3.26 4.43 21.28
N ARG A 4 -4.02 3.57 21.97
CA ARG A 4 -4.63 2.34 21.42
C ARG A 4 -6.02 2.65 20.83
N GLU A 5 -6.20 3.84 20.26
CA GLU A 5 -7.50 4.37 19.85
C GLU A 5 -7.52 4.65 18.34
N ASN A 6 -7.27 3.62 17.53
CA ASN A 6 -7.75 3.62 16.14
C ASN A 6 -7.69 2.21 15.54
N ALA A 7 -8.43 1.28 16.15
CA ALA A 7 -8.80 0.08 15.42
C ALA A 7 -9.86 0.49 14.40
N VAL A 8 -9.43 0.80 13.16
CA VAL A 8 -10.35 0.85 12.03
C VAL A 8 -10.97 -0.54 11.92
N SER A 9 -12.25 -0.66 12.29
CA SER A 9 -13.03 -1.87 12.06
C SER A 9 -13.26 -1.98 10.56
N ALA A 10 -12.30 -2.58 9.85
CA ALA A 10 -12.38 -2.74 8.42
C ALA A 10 -13.46 -3.78 8.11
N GLU A 11 -14.53 -3.36 7.45
CA GLU A 11 -15.50 -4.27 6.86
C GLU A 11 -14.78 -5.13 5.82
N VAL A 12 -14.89 -6.46 5.94
CA VAL A 12 -14.26 -7.38 5.00
C VAL A 12 -15.06 -7.31 3.70
N PRO A 13 -14.48 -6.84 2.58
CA PRO A 13 -15.22 -6.75 1.33
C PRO A 13 -15.68 -8.15 0.89
N PRO A 14 -16.87 -8.27 0.29
CA PRO A 14 -17.38 -9.57 -0.15
C PRO A 14 -16.41 -10.23 -1.14
N ARG A 15 -16.05 -11.49 -0.87
CA ARG A 15 -15.16 -12.31 -1.72
C ARG A 15 -15.98 -13.36 -2.45
N CYS A 16 -15.71 -13.57 -3.74
CA CYS A 16 -16.34 -14.66 -4.49
C CYS A 16 -15.71 -16.02 -4.14
N VAL A 17 -16.38 -17.12 -4.49
CA VAL A 17 -15.90 -18.50 -4.21
C VAL A 17 -14.50 -18.73 -4.82
N ALA A 18 -14.25 -18.25 -6.05
CA ALA A 18 -12.95 -18.42 -6.70
C ALA A 18 -11.80 -17.77 -5.91
N CYS A 19 -12.00 -16.56 -5.37
CA CYS A 19 -11.00 -15.88 -4.55
C CYS A 19 -10.76 -16.56 -3.20
N LEU A 20 -11.76 -17.28 -2.66
CA LEU A 20 -11.62 -18.05 -1.42
C LEU A 20 -10.90 -19.38 -1.68
N SER A 21 -11.18 -20.03 -2.82
CA SER A 21 -10.54 -21.31 -3.20
C SER A 21 -9.10 -21.14 -3.68
N ALA A 22 -8.78 -20.01 -4.31
CA ALA A 22 -7.43 -19.68 -4.77
C ALA A 22 -7.14 -18.19 -4.48
N PRO A 23 -6.73 -17.85 -3.24
CA PRO A 23 -6.35 -16.48 -2.90
C PRO A 23 -5.23 -15.99 -3.81
N PRO A 24 -5.26 -14.70 -4.24
CA PRO A 24 -4.17 -14.15 -5.02
C PRO A 24 -2.86 -14.17 -4.22
N PRO A 25 -1.70 -14.27 -4.89
CA PRO A 25 -0.40 -14.34 -4.21
C PRO A 25 -0.06 -13.10 -3.38
N TYR A 26 -0.83 -12.03 -3.52
CA TYR A 26 -0.72 -10.76 -2.80
C TYR A 26 -1.87 -10.52 -1.80
N ASP A 27 -2.69 -11.52 -1.45
CA ASP A 27 -3.79 -11.34 -0.46
C ASP A 27 -3.28 -10.94 0.95
N TRP A 28 -2.00 -11.21 1.22
CA TRP A 28 -1.31 -10.76 2.44
C TRP A 28 -0.96 -9.27 2.43
N MET A 29 -0.97 -8.62 1.26
CA MET A 29 -0.53 -7.24 1.12
C MET A 29 -1.52 -6.29 1.80
N ARG A 30 -0.98 -5.34 2.57
CA ARG A 30 -1.77 -4.33 3.30
C ARG A 30 -1.44 -2.94 2.78
N ALA A 31 -2.48 -2.14 2.54
CA ALA A 31 -2.31 -0.70 2.35
C ALA A 31 -1.93 -0.05 3.68
N SER A 32 -0.99 0.90 3.65
CA SER A 32 -0.59 1.64 4.85
C SER A 32 -1.62 2.67 5.32
N PHE A 33 -2.52 3.10 4.43
CA PHE A 33 -3.62 4.01 4.71
C PHE A 33 -4.77 3.82 3.71
N THR A 34 -5.97 4.25 4.10
CA THR A 34 -7.10 4.38 3.18
C THR A 34 -6.85 5.48 2.17
N TYR A 35 -7.23 5.27 0.91
CA TYR A 35 -7.13 6.31 -0.11
C TYR A 35 -8.21 7.38 0.10
N ASN A 36 -7.78 8.55 0.56
CA ASN A 36 -8.56 9.77 0.78
C ASN A 36 -7.79 11.01 0.28
N ALA A 37 -8.39 12.21 0.38
CA ALA A 37 -7.80 13.46 -0.12
C ALA A 37 -6.37 13.73 0.37
N SER A 38 -6.06 13.43 1.65
CA SER A 38 -4.72 13.63 2.22
C SER A 38 -3.71 12.65 1.64
N SER A 39 -4.08 11.37 1.57
CA SER A 39 -3.20 10.35 0.98
C SER A 39 -3.03 10.52 -0.53
N GLU A 40 -4.07 10.99 -1.23
CA GLU A 40 -4.06 11.30 -2.65
C GLU A 40 -3.02 12.38 -2.94
N ALA A 41 -3.02 13.47 -2.16
CA ALA A 41 -2.05 14.54 -2.32
C ALA A 41 -0.59 14.05 -2.19
N LEU A 42 -0.31 13.15 -1.23
CA LEU A 42 1.02 12.57 -1.03
C LEU A 42 1.42 11.62 -2.18
N VAL A 43 0.54 10.68 -2.52
CA VAL A 43 0.80 9.67 -3.56
C VAL A 43 0.97 10.33 -4.93
N LEU A 44 0.13 11.30 -5.28
CA LEU A 44 0.24 12.01 -6.56
C LEU A 44 1.48 12.91 -6.62
N ALA A 45 1.87 13.53 -5.50
CA ALA A 45 3.11 14.32 -5.45
C ALA A 45 4.34 13.44 -5.71
N LEU A 46 4.39 12.23 -5.15
CA LEU A 46 5.44 11.27 -5.44
C LEU A 46 5.37 10.81 -6.91
N LYS A 47 4.20 10.33 -7.35
CA LYS A 47 4.00 9.68 -8.66
C LYS A 47 4.23 10.63 -9.85
N TYR A 48 3.79 11.88 -9.73
CA TYR A 48 3.74 12.81 -10.88
C TYR A 48 4.60 14.07 -10.72
N ARG A 49 5.02 14.41 -9.49
CA ARG A 49 5.76 15.65 -9.23
C ARG A 49 7.17 15.42 -8.73
N ASN A 50 7.64 14.17 -8.75
CA ASN A 50 8.97 13.77 -8.26
C ASN A 50 9.25 14.30 -6.84
N ARG A 51 8.22 14.37 -6.00
CA ARG A 51 8.34 14.89 -4.64
C ARG A 51 8.97 13.83 -3.74
N LEU A 52 10.31 13.73 -3.73
CA LEU A 52 11.02 12.66 -3.03
C LEU A 52 11.11 12.87 -1.51
N ASP A 53 10.81 14.07 -1.00
CA ASP A 53 10.78 14.36 0.44
C ASP A 53 9.69 13.56 1.19
N VAL A 54 8.65 13.09 0.50
CA VAL A 54 7.61 12.25 1.12
C VAL A 54 7.98 10.77 1.20
N VAL A 55 9.04 10.33 0.51
CA VAL A 55 9.45 8.92 0.43
C VAL A 55 9.77 8.32 1.80
N PRO A 56 10.57 8.96 2.68
CA PRO A 56 10.89 8.38 3.98
C PRO A 56 9.65 8.10 4.85
N SER A 57 8.66 8.98 4.81
CA SER A 57 7.42 8.81 5.57
C SER A 57 6.55 7.68 4.99
N LEU A 58 6.38 7.67 3.67
CA LEU A 58 5.58 6.64 2.98
C LEU A 58 6.20 5.25 3.16
N SER A 59 7.52 5.11 3.00
CA SER A 59 8.22 3.83 3.16
C SER A 59 8.20 3.36 4.62
N ARG A 60 8.33 4.27 5.60
CA ARG A 60 8.19 3.96 7.02
C ARG A 60 6.81 3.39 7.34
N TRP A 61 5.74 3.99 6.84
CA TRP A 61 4.39 3.49 7.06
C TRP A 61 4.15 2.13 6.41
N MET A 62 4.67 1.91 5.20
CA MET A 62 4.63 0.60 4.54
C MET A 62 5.36 -0.48 5.36
N ALA A 63 6.54 -0.17 5.90
CA ALA A 63 7.29 -1.08 6.76
C ALA A 63 6.58 -1.39 8.08
N LEU A 64 5.83 -0.43 8.64
CA LEU A 64 5.07 -0.67 9.87
C LEU A 64 3.88 -1.61 9.63
N VAL A 65 3.15 -1.45 8.52
CA VAL A 65 1.98 -2.30 8.22
C VAL A 65 2.34 -3.65 7.63
N SER A 66 3.56 -3.82 7.11
CA SER A 66 4.01 -5.12 6.62
C SER A 66 4.12 -6.16 7.73
N GLY A 67 4.24 -5.74 9.01
CA GLY A 67 4.20 -6.65 10.15
C GLY A 67 5.25 -7.77 10.10
N GLY A 68 6.39 -7.53 9.43
CA GLY A 68 7.44 -8.54 9.24
C GLY A 68 7.18 -9.55 8.11
N LEU A 69 6.16 -9.34 7.27
CA LEU A 69 5.88 -10.16 6.08
C LEU A 69 6.91 -9.94 4.95
N ILE A 70 7.72 -8.90 5.05
CA ILE A 70 8.84 -8.62 4.15
C ILE A 70 10.12 -8.95 4.92
N ALA A 71 10.82 -9.99 4.49
CA ALA A 71 12.11 -10.40 5.03
C ALA A 71 13.25 -9.54 4.46
N GLU A 72 14.39 -9.52 5.15
CA GLU A 72 15.61 -8.83 4.70
C GLU A 72 16.07 -9.30 3.29
N GLN A 73 15.70 -10.52 2.89
CA GLN A 73 16.10 -11.15 1.63
C GLN A 73 15.10 -10.87 0.49
N ASP A 74 13.97 -10.23 0.78
CA ASP A 74 12.92 -9.97 -0.20
C ASP A 74 13.26 -8.75 -1.06
N LEU A 75 13.00 -8.88 -2.36
CA LEU A 75 13.20 -7.79 -3.32
C LEU A 75 11.92 -6.98 -3.48
N LEU A 76 11.97 -5.69 -3.12
CA LEU A 76 10.93 -4.73 -3.48
C LEU A 76 11.16 -4.19 -4.89
N MET A 77 10.43 -4.74 -5.85
CA MET A 77 10.46 -4.26 -7.23
C MET A 77 9.37 -3.20 -7.44
N PRO A 78 9.70 -1.95 -7.82
CA PRO A 78 8.70 -0.97 -8.18
C PRO A 78 7.96 -1.44 -9.44
N SER A 79 6.63 -1.40 -9.42
CA SER A 79 5.86 -1.62 -10.64
C SER A 79 6.09 -0.43 -11.58
N VAL A 80 6.63 -0.70 -12.76
CA VAL A 80 6.65 0.30 -13.82
C VAL A 80 5.23 0.43 -14.37
N MET A 81 4.57 1.55 -14.09
CA MET A 81 3.32 1.91 -14.76
C MET A 81 3.56 3.14 -15.61
N SER A 82 3.96 2.91 -16.87
CA SER A 82 3.95 3.95 -17.88
C SER A 82 2.55 4.09 -18.45
N TYR A 83 2.03 5.31 -18.54
CA TYR A 83 0.92 5.57 -19.45
C TYR A 83 1.53 5.55 -20.86
N ALA A 84 1.49 4.39 -21.51
CA ALA A 84 1.85 4.30 -22.92
C ALA A 84 0.89 5.20 -23.69
N ARG A 85 1.36 6.40 -24.06
CA ARG A 85 0.71 7.20 -25.08
C ARG A 85 1.10 6.57 -26.41
N THR A 86 0.38 5.54 -26.82
CA THR A 86 0.47 5.02 -28.18
C THR A 86 0.07 6.17 -29.10
N ALA A 87 1.02 6.65 -29.91
CA ALA A 87 0.75 7.55 -31.02
C ALA A 87 0.07 6.79 -32.16
#